data_AF-A0A258AH32-F1
#
_entry.id   AF-A0A258AH32-F1
#
_cell.length_a   1.000
_cell.length_b   1.000
_cell.length_c   1.000
_cell.angle_alpha   90.00
_cell.angle_beta   90.00
_cell.angle_gamma   90.00
#
_symmetry.space_group_name_H-M   'P 1'
#
loop_
_entity.id
_entity.type
_entity.pdbx_description
1 polymer ?
#
loop_
_entity_poly.entity_id
_entity_poly.type
_entity_poly.pdbx_seq_one_letter_code
_entity_poly.pdbx_strand_id
1 'polypeptide(L)'
;MDREIDRLTKKGGGWLQAAQILSRRVNGTLDWEELGPSGSRYQIVGSRGEAVLFWDSHLKNRIVKLRGREENGYGTAGFGCILMRNERGMIGYGPGTISQALERERLSWVHLGFGCVFDDVIGDVAGLLLAQAFISGSAPTEPEIRAWMIEHGWESLEETRDVTVTLRQHAWRRGKIGAFDANETNFIKSDVDGQLYPIDLIVWTIPE
;
A
#
# COMPACT_ATOMS: atom_id res chain seq x y z
N MET A 1 22.25 10.73 -3.11
CA MET A 1 21.37 10.65 -1.93
C MET A 1 22.15 10.21 -0.68
N ASP A 2 23.27 9.49 -0.82
CA ASP A 2 24.21 9.07 0.26
C ASP A 2 24.60 10.16 1.27
N ARG A 3 24.97 11.36 0.80
CA ARG A 3 25.32 12.49 1.70
C ARG A 3 24.16 12.96 2.56
N GLU A 4 22.93 12.70 2.13
CA GLU A 4 21.72 13.11 2.81
C GLU A 4 21.26 12.02 3.79
N ILE A 5 21.33 10.75 3.40
CA ILE A 5 21.15 9.60 4.30
C ILE A 5 22.14 9.68 5.47
N ASP A 6 23.43 9.93 5.19
CA ASP A 6 24.48 10.15 6.21
C ASP A 6 24.19 11.35 7.12
N ARG A 7 23.58 12.41 6.57
CA ARG A 7 23.23 13.61 7.33
C ARG A 7 22.01 13.37 8.22
N LEU A 8 21.11 12.48 7.82
CA LEU A 8 19.89 12.13 8.55
C LEU A 8 20.17 11.11 9.66
N THR A 9 21.01 10.11 9.42
CA THR A 9 21.48 9.17 10.45
C THR A 9 22.33 9.85 11.52
N LYS A 10 23.14 10.86 11.16
CA LYS A 10 23.92 11.68 12.12
C LYS A 10 23.08 12.57 13.04
N LYS A 11 21.78 12.75 12.79
CA LYS A 11 20.87 13.52 13.66
C LYS A 11 20.27 12.71 14.82
N GLY A 12 20.77 11.49 15.07
CA GLY A 12 20.34 10.65 16.19
C GLY A 12 19.10 9.79 15.89
N GLY A 13 18.62 9.82 14.64
CA GLY A 13 17.56 8.97 14.16
C GLY A 13 18.06 7.64 13.65
N GLY A 14 17.56 6.54 14.20
CA GLY A 14 17.75 5.22 13.62
C GLY A 14 17.20 5.15 12.18
N TRP A 15 17.45 4.04 11.49
CA TRP A 15 17.03 3.81 10.10
C TRP A 15 15.53 4.05 9.83
N LEU A 16 14.69 3.89 10.85
CA LEU A 16 13.27 4.28 10.84
C LEU A 16 13.08 5.75 10.44
N GLN A 17 13.89 6.65 11.01
CA GLN A 17 13.80 8.08 10.81
C GLN A 17 14.34 8.51 9.43
N ALA A 18 15.30 7.76 8.89
CA ALA A 18 15.74 7.93 7.50
C ALA A 18 14.65 7.49 6.51
N ALA A 19 14.04 6.32 6.71
CA ALA A 19 12.93 5.83 5.90
C ALA A 19 11.71 6.79 5.94
N GLN A 20 11.44 7.40 7.09
CA GLN A 20 10.39 8.40 7.27
C GLN A 20 10.62 9.68 6.47
N ILE A 21 11.85 10.19 6.46
CA ILE A 21 12.19 11.43 5.74
C ILE A 21 12.17 11.20 4.23
N LEU A 22 12.59 10.02 3.78
CA LEU A 22 12.50 9.60 2.39
C LEU A 22 11.03 9.42 1.96
N SER A 23 10.20 8.79 2.78
CA SER A 23 8.75 8.63 2.54
C SER A 23 8.01 9.94 2.31
N ARG A 24 8.42 11.02 2.98
CA ARG A 24 7.79 12.35 2.89
C ARG A 24 8.26 13.16 1.68
N ARG A 25 9.42 12.81 1.10
CA ARG A 25 10.06 13.57 0.01
C ARG A 25 9.88 12.95 -1.35
N VAL A 26 9.82 11.63 -1.45
CA VAL A 26 9.74 10.95 -2.74
C VAL A 26 8.27 10.80 -3.13
N ASN A 27 7.62 11.93 -3.41
CA ASN A 27 6.39 11.92 -4.21
C ASN A 27 6.82 11.74 -5.68
N GLY A 28 7.02 10.49 -6.08
CA GLY A 28 7.24 10.11 -7.47
C GLY A 28 8.70 10.05 -7.94
N THR A 29 9.44 9.03 -7.50
CA THR A 29 10.48 8.39 -8.34
C THR A 29 10.78 6.98 -7.82
N LEU A 30 11.00 6.03 -8.74
CA LEU A 30 11.64 4.73 -8.49
C LEU A 30 13.15 4.96 -8.53
N ASP A 31 13.73 5.42 -7.43
CA ASP A 31 15.19 5.44 -7.26
C ASP A 31 15.58 4.17 -6.51
N TRP A 32 16.20 3.23 -7.26
CA TRP A 32 16.75 1.97 -6.74
C TRP A 32 18.00 2.26 -5.93
N GLU A 33 17.83 2.64 -4.67
CA GLU A 33 18.95 2.91 -3.78
C GLU A 33 19.07 1.86 -2.68
N GLU A 34 20.31 1.47 -2.37
CA GLU A 34 20.61 0.57 -1.27
C GLU A 34 20.25 1.22 0.08
N LEU A 35 19.56 0.46 0.93
CA LEU A 35 19.30 0.90 2.30
C LEU A 35 20.35 0.37 3.24
N GLY A 36 21.37 1.18 3.49
CA GLY A 36 22.43 0.84 4.42
C GLY A 36 23.79 0.85 3.76
N PRO A 37 24.80 0.29 4.43
CA PRO A 37 26.12 0.11 3.82
C PRO A 37 26.03 -0.76 2.55
N SER A 38 27.02 -0.63 1.68
CA SER A 38 27.07 -1.40 0.44
C SER A 38 26.85 -2.90 0.67
N GLY A 39 25.93 -3.50 -0.08
CA GLY A 39 25.53 -4.90 0.08
C GLY A 39 24.38 -5.15 1.05
N SER A 40 23.58 -4.12 1.35
CA SER A 40 22.40 -4.25 2.21
C SER A 40 21.29 -5.09 1.55
N ARG A 41 20.61 -5.90 2.39
CA ARG A 41 19.55 -6.82 1.93
C ARG A 41 18.37 -6.10 1.27
N TYR A 42 18.02 -4.91 1.72
CA TYR A 42 16.87 -4.18 1.20
C TYR A 42 17.31 -2.98 0.36
N GLN A 43 16.60 -2.73 -0.73
CA GLN A 43 16.74 -1.53 -1.56
C GLN A 43 15.42 -0.78 -1.57
N ILE A 44 15.42 0.56 -1.43
CA ILE A 44 14.17 1.32 -1.64
C ILE A 44 13.83 1.22 -3.11
N VAL A 45 12.57 0.89 -3.39
CA VAL A 45 12.04 0.94 -4.75
C VAL A 45 10.96 2.00 -4.89
N GLY A 46 10.45 2.53 -3.78
CA GLY A 46 9.63 3.71 -3.80
C GLY A 46 9.06 4.04 -2.44
N SER A 47 8.41 5.19 -2.37
CA SER A 47 7.51 5.53 -1.29
C SER A 47 6.33 6.25 -1.88
N ARG A 48 5.13 5.69 -1.78
CA ARG A 48 3.90 6.37 -2.20
C ARG A 48 2.83 6.13 -1.15
N GLY A 49 2.12 7.19 -0.81
CA GLY A 49 0.98 7.13 0.11
C GLY A 49 1.35 6.62 1.50
N GLU A 50 0.83 5.43 1.84
CA GLU A 50 0.80 4.86 3.20
C GLU A 50 2.03 4.01 3.55
N ALA A 51 2.89 3.71 2.57
CA ALA A 51 3.97 2.77 2.75
C ALA A 51 5.27 3.18 2.06
N VAL A 52 6.39 2.77 2.65
CA VAL A 52 7.69 2.70 1.98
C VAL A 52 7.86 1.29 1.41
N LEU A 53 8.31 1.19 0.16
CA LEU A 53 8.48 -0.07 -0.56
C LEU A 53 9.96 -0.42 -0.66
N PHE A 54 10.26 -1.67 -0.33
CA PHE A 54 11.60 -2.24 -0.35
C PHE A 54 11.62 -3.44 -1.28
N TRP A 55 12.69 -3.60 -2.04
CA TRP A 55 13.00 -4.86 -2.70
C TRP A 55 14.01 -5.64 -1.88
N ASP A 56 13.75 -6.94 -1.68
CA ASP A 56 14.66 -7.84 -0.98
C ASP A 56 15.69 -8.39 -1.98
N SER A 57 16.89 -7.81 -2.01
CA SER A 57 17.96 -8.13 -2.97
C SER A 57 18.51 -9.55 -2.82
N HIS A 58 18.27 -10.20 -1.67
CA HIS A 58 18.70 -11.57 -1.40
C HIS A 58 17.72 -12.59 -1.97
N LEU A 59 16.41 -12.40 -1.76
CA LEU A 59 15.37 -13.30 -2.26
C LEU A 59 14.96 -12.97 -3.70
N LYS A 60 15.11 -11.71 -4.11
CA LYS A 60 14.85 -11.12 -5.45
C LYS A 60 13.42 -11.24 -5.99
N ASN A 61 12.58 -12.07 -5.38
CA ASN A 61 11.20 -12.34 -5.79
C ASN A 61 10.15 -11.66 -4.91
N ARG A 62 10.55 -10.67 -4.09
CA ARG A 62 9.70 -10.12 -3.03
C ARG A 62 9.85 -8.60 -2.88
N ILE A 63 8.72 -7.92 -2.73
CA ILE A 63 8.61 -6.53 -2.27
C ILE A 63 8.14 -6.55 -0.82
N VAL A 64 8.69 -5.67 0.01
CA VAL A 64 8.26 -5.45 1.39
C VAL A 64 7.69 -4.04 1.50
N LYS A 65 6.58 -3.89 2.21
CA LYS A 65 5.91 -2.63 2.52
C LYS A 65 6.09 -2.33 4.00
N LEU A 66 6.60 -1.15 4.32
CA LEU A 66 6.67 -0.64 5.69
C LEU A 66 5.58 0.40 5.90
N ARG A 67 4.72 0.14 6.88
CA ARG A 67 3.72 1.09 7.39
C ARG A 67 3.98 1.37 8.87
N GLY A 68 3.47 2.46 9.44
CA GLY A 68 3.78 2.79 10.83
C GLY A 68 3.00 3.98 11.39
N ARG A 69 3.18 4.24 12.68
CA ARG A 69 2.38 5.25 13.41
C ARG A 69 2.88 6.67 13.16
N GLU A 70 1.96 7.64 13.04
CA GLU A 70 2.31 9.03 12.76
C GLU A 70 3.27 9.63 13.79
N GLU A 71 3.09 9.36 15.09
CA GLU A 71 3.95 9.89 16.15
C GLU A 71 5.40 9.40 16.07
N ASN A 72 5.62 8.26 15.41
CA ASN A 72 6.95 7.75 15.17
C ASN A 72 7.59 8.40 13.95
N GLY A 73 6.85 9.17 13.15
CA GLY A 73 7.31 9.88 11.95
C GLY A 73 6.70 9.39 10.63
N TYR A 74 5.78 8.43 10.68
CA TYR A 74 5.07 7.91 9.50
C TYR A 74 3.92 8.84 9.05
N GLY A 75 3.24 8.50 7.96
CA GLY A 75 2.08 9.25 7.47
C GLY A 75 0.85 9.09 8.36
N THR A 76 -0.15 9.95 8.14
CA THR A 76 -1.42 9.97 8.89
C THR A 76 -2.29 8.74 8.69
N ALA A 77 -1.95 7.86 7.73
CA ALA A 77 -2.66 6.60 7.47
C ALA A 77 -2.39 5.51 8.54
N GLY A 78 -1.40 5.71 9.43
CA GLY A 78 -1.02 4.70 10.41
C GLY A 78 -0.49 3.43 9.74
N PHE A 79 -1.09 2.28 10.06
CA PHE A 79 -0.71 0.99 9.45
C PHE A 79 -1.42 0.73 8.11
N GLY A 80 -1.90 1.78 7.45
CA GLY A 80 -2.60 1.78 6.16
C GLY A 80 -4.05 2.24 6.32
N CYS A 81 -4.65 2.84 5.29
CA CYS A 81 -6.02 3.33 5.39
C CYS A 81 -7.00 2.16 5.43
N ILE A 82 -8.09 2.43 6.14
CA ILE A 82 -9.31 1.63 6.20
C ILE A 82 -10.50 2.48 5.76
N LEU A 83 -11.64 1.82 5.55
CA LEU A 83 -12.90 2.52 5.30
C LEU A 83 -13.62 2.80 6.63
N MET A 84 -14.06 4.04 6.82
CA MET A 84 -14.85 4.46 7.96
C MET A 84 -15.97 5.39 7.52
N ARG A 85 -17.05 5.49 8.31
CA ARG A 85 -18.01 6.60 8.15
C ARG A 85 -17.45 7.86 8.80
N ASN A 86 -17.49 8.96 8.07
CA ASN A 86 -17.16 10.28 8.59
C ASN A 86 -18.37 10.91 9.31
N GLU A 87 -18.18 12.12 9.87
CA GLU A 87 -19.21 12.87 10.60
C GLU A 87 -20.47 13.18 9.76
N ARG A 88 -20.34 13.15 8.43
CA ARG A 88 -21.47 13.34 7.49
C ARG A 88 -22.15 12.03 7.10
N GLY A 89 -21.77 10.92 7.74
CA GLY A 89 -22.27 9.58 7.44
C GLY A 89 -21.72 8.99 6.14
N MET A 90 -20.73 9.61 5.50
CA MET A 90 -20.15 9.12 4.24
C MET A 90 -18.96 8.21 4.49
N ILE A 91 -18.80 7.18 3.68
CA ILE A 91 -17.66 6.28 3.63
C ILE A 91 -16.43 7.04 3.10
N GLY A 92 -15.38 7.09 3.92
CA GLY A 92 -14.13 7.79 3.69
C GLY A 92 -12.93 7.00 4.20
N TYR A 93 -11.73 7.54 3.98
CA TYR A 93 -10.50 7.00 4.55
C TYR A 93 -10.36 7.33 6.03
N GLY A 94 -9.81 6.40 6.79
CA GLY A 94 -9.34 6.60 8.15
C GLY A 94 -8.04 5.85 8.42
N PRO A 95 -7.28 6.23 9.46
CA PRO A 95 -6.06 5.54 9.84
C PRO A 95 -6.36 4.12 10.34
N GLY A 96 -5.55 3.15 9.89
CA GLY A 96 -5.65 1.77 10.33
C GLY A 96 -4.73 1.44 11.51
N THR A 97 -5.23 0.57 12.39
CA THR A 97 -4.43 -0.15 13.39
C THR A 97 -3.74 -1.37 12.76
N ILE A 98 -2.78 -1.99 13.45
CA ILE A 98 -2.17 -3.24 12.97
C ILE A 98 -3.20 -4.33 12.74
N SER A 99 -4.10 -4.56 13.70
CA SER A 99 -5.13 -5.59 13.56
C SER A 99 -6.00 -5.37 12.32
N GLN A 100 -6.30 -4.11 12.02
CA GLN A 100 -7.05 -3.76 10.81
C GLN A 100 -6.21 -3.90 9.54
N ALA A 101 -4.92 -3.56 9.57
CA ALA A 101 -4.03 -3.79 8.44
C ALA A 101 -3.94 -5.29 8.10
N LEU A 102 -3.76 -6.16 9.11
CA LEU A 102 -3.72 -7.60 8.92
C LEU A 102 -5.05 -8.15 8.39
N GLU A 103 -6.17 -7.65 8.90
CA GLU A 103 -7.50 -8.02 8.41
C GLU A 103 -7.71 -7.57 6.95
N ARG A 104 -7.23 -6.38 6.57
CA ARG A 104 -7.28 -5.89 5.19
C ARG A 104 -6.53 -6.85 4.27
N GLU A 105 -5.31 -7.26 4.63
CA GLU A 105 -4.54 -8.20 3.82
C GLU A 105 -5.21 -9.58 3.74
N ARG A 106 -5.82 -10.06 4.84
CA ARG A 106 -6.63 -11.29 4.83
C ARG A 106 -7.80 -11.18 3.85
N LEU A 107 -8.52 -10.07 3.86
CA LEU A 107 -9.63 -9.82 2.95
C LEU A 107 -9.15 -9.69 1.49
N SER A 108 -7.99 -9.07 1.25
CA SER A 108 -7.37 -9.02 -0.09
C SER A 108 -7.12 -10.43 -0.64
N TRP A 109 -6.53 -11.34 0.15
CA TRP A 109 -6.37 -12.73 -0.28
C TRP A 109 -7.70 -13.42 -0.58
N VAL A 110 -8.69 -13.26 0.29
CA VAL A 110 -10.00 -13.92 0.16
C VAL A 110 -10.78 -13.41 -1.06
N HIS A 111 -10.73 -12.10 -1.33
CA HIS A 111 -11.61 -11.47 -2.31
C HIS A 111 -10.91 -11.12 -3.62
N LEU A 112 -9.60 -10.90 -3.61
CA LEU A 112 -8.84 -10.54 -4.80
C LEU A 112 -7.85 -11.63 -5.22
N GLY A 113 -7.64 -12.66 -4.40
CA GLY A 113 -6.67 -13.73 -4.69
C GLY A 113 -5.22 -13.27 -4.61
N PHE A 114 -4.97 -12.04 -4.15
CA PHE A 114 -3.65 -11.46 -4.01
C PHE A 114 -3.65 -10.47 -2.82
N GLY A 115 -2.57 -10.44 -2.08
CA GLY A 115 -2.41 -9.56 -0.92
C GLY A 115 -0.99 -9.63 -0.39
N CYS A 116 -0.71 -8.88 0.68
CA CYS A 116 0.55 -9.04 1.38
C CYS A 116 0.45 -10.18 2.42
N VAL A 117 1.60 -10.70 2.83
CA VAL A 117 1.77 -11.57 3.98
C VAL A 117 2.50 -10.81 5.07
N PHE A 118 2.23 -11.14 6.33
CA PHE A 118 2.97 -10.59 7.45
C PHE A 118 4.44 -11.02 7.38
N ASP A 119 5.37 -10.07 7.52
CA ASP A 119 6.81 -10.34 7.58
C ASP A 119 7.34 -10.14 9.01
N ASP A 120 7.17 -8.94 9.58
CA ASP A 120 7.67 -8.62 10.92
C ASP A 120 7.04 -7.34 11.51
N VAL A 121 7.32 -7.06 12.78
CA VAL A 121 7.04 -5.79 13.46
C VAL A 121 8.37 -5.13 13.86
N ILE A 122 8.45 -3.81 13.68
CA ILE A 122 9.62 -3.02 14.11
C ILE A 122 9.37 -2.43 15.49
N GLY A 123 10.27 -2.74 16.45
CA GLY A 123 10.21 -2.26 17.83
C GLY A 123 8.93 -2.70 18.57
N ASP A 124 8.54 -1.95 19.59
CA ASP A 124 7.28 -2.15 20.33
C ASP A 124 6.09 -1.59 19.51
N VAL A 125 5.87 -2.12 18.31
CA VAL A 125 4.77 -1.71 17.42
C VAL A 125 5.00 -0.33 16.75
N ALA A 126 6.25 0.02 16.48
CA ALA A 126 6.58 1.28 15.80
C ALA A 126 6.29 1.22 14.29
N GLY A 127 6.47 0.05 13.68
CA GLY A 127 6.22 -0.21 12.27
C GLY A 127 5.80 -1.65 11.99
N LEU A 128 5.17 -1.87 10.84
CA LEU A 128 4.70 -3.16 10.35
C LEU A 128 5.31 -3.43 8.97
N LEU A 129 5.92 -4.61 8.81
CA LEU A 129 6.45 -5.10 7.55
C LEU A 129 5.49 -6.12 6.94
N LEU A 130 5.05 -5.84 5.72
CA LEU A 130 4.18 -6.70 4.93
C LEU A 130 4.91 -7.08 3.64
N ALA A 131 5.06 -8.36 3.35
CA ALA A 131 5.74 -8.83 2.15
C ALA A 131 4.75 -9.23 1.06
N GLN A 132 5.12 -9.02 -0.20
CA GLN A 132 4.31 -9.33 -1.38
C GLN A 132 5.22 -9.93 -2.45
N ALA A 133 4.71 -10.85 -3.25
CA ALA A 133 5.44 -11.37 -4.39
C ALA A 133 5.77 -10.23 -5.37
N PHE A 134 7.01 -10.19 -5.86
CA PHE A 134 7.37 -9.27 -6.94
C PHE A 134 6.73 -9.74 -8.24
N ILE A 135 6.07 -8.81 -8.93
CA ILE A 135 5.46 -9.04 -10.25
C ILE A 135 6.14 -8.09 -11.23
N SER A 136 6.78 -8.64 -12.26
CA SER A 136 7.22 -7.85 -13.42
C SER A 136 6.00 -7.50 -14.25
N GLY A 137 5.86 -6.24 -14.61
CA GLY A 137 4.72 -5.78 -15.36
C GLY A 137 4.72 -4.30 -15.64
N SER A 138 3.60 -3.86 -16.20
CA SER A 138 3.29 -2.47 -16.50
C SER A 138 2.00 -2.03 -15.78
N ALA A 139 1.78 -0.72 -15.67
CA ALA A 139 0.51 -0.21 -15.20
C ALA A 139 -0.59 -0.53 -16.23
N PRO A 140 -1.70 -1.19 -15.84
CA PRO A 140 -2.84 -1.35 -16.73
C PRO A 140 -3.54 -0.02 -16.95
N THR A 141 -4.32 0.08 -18.02
CA THR A 141 -5.20 1.22 -18.31
C THR A 141 -6.48 1.17 -17.49
N GLU A 142 -7.09 2.32 -17.23
CA GLU A 142 -8.40 2.39 -16.55
C GLU A 142 -9.50 1.49 -17.17
N PRO A 143 -9.67 1.40 -18.52
CA PRO A 143 -10.62 0.46 -19.12
C PRO A 143 -10.33 -1.01 -18.81
N GLU A 144 -9.05 -1.41 -18.75
CA GLU A 144 -8.66 -2.79 -18.39
C GLU A 144 -9.00 -3.09 -16.93
N ILE A 145 -8.73 -2.15 -16.02
CA ILE A 145 -9.11 -2.29 -14.60
C ILE A 145 -10.63 -2.43 -14.47
N ARG A 146 -11.39 -1.57 -15.15
CA ARG A 146 -12.86 -1.60 -15.10
C ARG A 146 -13.41 -2.93 -15.61
N ALA A 147 -12.88 -3.44 -16.72
CA ALA A 147 -13.27 -4.73 -17.27
C ALA A 147 -12.96 -5.87 -16.29
N TRP A 148 -11.77 -5.87 -15.70
CA TRP A 148 -11.35 -6.87 -14.72
C TRP A 148 -12.26 -6.86 -13.48
N MET A 149 -12.55 -5.69 -12.92
CA MET A 149 -13.43 -5.57 -11.75
C MET A 149 -14.83 -6.14 -12.04
N ILE A 150 -15.42 -5.82 -13.20
CA ILE A 150 -16.72 -6.34 -13.62
C ILE A 150 -16.68 -7.86 -13.80
N GLU A 151 -15.66 -8.39 -14.48
CA GLU A 151 -15.49 -9.83 -14.70
C GLU A 151 -15.40 -10.61 -13.38
N HIS A 152 -14.79 -10.02 -12.35
CA HIS A 152 -14.65 -10.60 -11.02
C HIS A 152 -15.85 -10.34 -10.10
N GLY A 153 -16.95 -9.84 -10.66
CA GLY A 153 -18.23 -9.65 -9.95
C GLY A 153 -18.26 -8.44 -9.04
N TRP A 154 -17.40 -7.44 -9.27
CA TRP A 154 -17.45 -6.17 -8.56
C TRP A 154 -18.38 -5.18 -9.24
N GLU A 155 -19.15 -4.46 -8.43
CA GLU A 155 -20.06 -3.40 -8.86
C GLU A 155 -19.43 -2.04 -8.55
N SER A 156 -19.44 -1.12 -9.52
CA SER A 156 -18.95 0.23 -9.32
C SER A 156 -19.83 0.98 -8.32
N LEU A 157 -19.20 1.70 -7.41
CA LEU A 157 -19.85 2.61 -6.46
C LEU A 157 -19.87 4.06 -6.96
N GLU A 158 -19.49 4.31 -8.21
CA GLU A 158 -19.35 5.65 -8.78
C GLU A 158 -20.62 6.49 -8.63
N GLU A 159 -21.82 5.91 -8.69
CA GLU A 159 -23.08 6.65 -8.55
C GLU A 159 -23.60 6.76 -7.10
N THR A 160 -22.90 6.15 -6.14
CA THR A 160 -23.36 6.07 -4.75
C THR A 160 -23.05 7.35 -3.98
N ARG A 161 -24.06 7.89 -3.29
CA ARG A 161 -23.96 9.17 -2.55
C ARG A 161 -23.42 9.02 -1.14
N ASP A 162 -23.32 7.80 -0.63
CA ASP A 162 -22.79 7.49 0.69
C ASP A 162 -21.26 7.28 0.68
N VAL A 163 -20.59 7.39 -0.47
CA VAL A 163 -19.12 7.35 -0.60
C VAL A 163 -18.61 8.76 -0.89
N THR A 164 -17.49 9.15 -0.26
CA THR A 164 -16.89 10.47 -0.51
C THR A 164 -16.50 10.65 -1.98
N VAL A 165 -16.55 11.89 -2.47
CA VAL A 165 -16.25 12.22 -3.87
C VAL A 165 -14.86 11.75 -4.29
N THR A 166 -13.88 11.87 -3.39
CA THR A 166 -12.50 11.43 -3.61
C THR A 166 -12.38 9.92 -3.83
N LEU A 167 -13.30 9.14 -3.27
CA LEU A 167 -13.27 7.68 -3.33
C LEU A 167 -14.09 7.10 -4.47
N ARG A 168 -15.24 7.71 -4.76
CA ARG A 168 -16.30 7.06 -5.55
C ARG A 168 -15.84 6.60 -6.94
N GLN A 169 -14.93 7.33 -7.59
CA GLN A 169 -14.45 7.02 -8.94
C GLN A 169 -13.64 5.72 -9.02
N HIS A 170 -13.03 5.30 -7.92
CA HIS A 170 -12.23 4.08 -7.84
C HIS A 170 -12.73 3.14 -6.74
N ALA A 171 -14.01 3.25 -6.39
CA ALA A 171 -14.65 2.47 -5.35
C ALA A 171 -15.57 1.41 -5.96
N TRP A 172 -15.44 0.20 -5.46
CA TRP A 172 -16.14 -0.97 -5.93
C TRP A 172 -16.68 -1.77 -4.75
N ARG A 173 -17.74 -2.55 -4.98
CA ARG A 173 -18.27 -3.47 -3.98
C ARG A 173 -18.56 -4.85 -4.54
N ARG A 174 -18.54 -5.84 -3.65
CA ARG A 174 -19.07 -7.18 -3.91
C ARG A 174 -19.71 -7.70 -2.62
N GLY A 175 -21.03 -7.69 -2.57
CA GLY A 175 -21.78 -7.91 -1.33
C GLY A 175 -21.46 -6.84 -0.28
N LYS A 176 -21.04 -7.26 0.93
CA LYS A 176 -20.65 -6.37 2.03
C LYS A 176 -19.20 -5.87 1.96
N ILE A 177 -18.42 -6.32 0.96
CA ILE A 177 -17.01 -6.00 0.86
C ILE A 177 -16.80 -4.87 -0.14
N GLY A 178 -16.02 -3.88 0.24
CA GLY A 178 -15.55 -2.79 -0.59
C GLY A 178 -14.12 -3.02 -1.05
N ALA A 179 -13.81 -2.62 -2.28
CA ALA A 179 -12.47 -2.52 -2.82
C ALA A 179 -12.27 -1.09 -3.34
N PHE A 180 -11.39 -0.34 -2.69
CA PHE A 180 -11.21 1.08 -2.92
C PHE A 180 -9.80 1.36 -3.44
N ASP A 181 -9.68 2.50 -4.12
CA ASP A 181 -8.46 2.94 -4.80
C ASP A 181 -8.04 2.02 -5.96
N ALA A 182 -9.03 1.45 -6.66
CA ALA A 182 -8.82 0.63 -7.86
C ALA A 182 -8.43 1.51 -9.07
N ASN A 183 -7.18 1.95 -9.09
CA ASN A 183 -6.58 2.79 -10.14
C ASN A 183 -5.25 2.20 -10.66
N GLU A 184 -4.68 2.82 -11.69
CA GLU A 184 -3.48 2.32 -12.42
C GLU A 184 -2.23 2.19 -11.54
N THR A 185 -2.18 2.85 -10.39
CA THR A 185 -1.04 2.77 -9.47
C THR A 185 -1.13 1.60 -8.48
N ASN A 186 -2.32 1.01 -8.32
CA ASN A 186 -2.57 -0.08 -7.38
C ASN A 186 -2.84 -1.42 -8.06
N PHE A 187 -2.63 -1.49 -9.38
CA PHE A 187 -2.62 -2.72 -10.16
C PHE A 187 -1.31 -2.88 -10.92
N ILE A 188 -0.95 -4.12 -11.21
CA ILE A 188 0.11 -4.47 -12.16
C ILE A 188 -0.49 -5.41 -13.21
N LYS A 189 -0.26 -5.12 -14.49
CA LYS A 189 -0.45 -6.07 -15.59
C LYS A 189 0.85 -6.83 -15.80
N SER A 190 0.82 -8.13 -15.50
CA SER A 190 2.00 -8.99 -15.51
C SER A 190 2.53 -9.24 -16.92
N ASP A 191 3.85 -9.14 -17.09
CA ASP A 191 4.54 -9.44 -18.36
C ASP A 191 4.55 -10.95 -18.68
N VAL A 192 4.31 -11.79 -17.67
CA VAL A 192 4.45 -13.25 -17.77
C VAL A 192 3.17 -13.90 -18.31
N ASP A 193 2.01 -13.48 -17.81
CA ASP A 193 0.71 -14.09 -18.08
C ASP A 193 -0.34 -13.09 -18.61
N GLY A 194 0.01 -11.80 -18.68
CA GLY A 194 -0.90 -10.73 -19.12
C GLY A 194 -2.03 -10.41 -18.13
N GLN A 195 -2.07 -11.07 -16.96
CA GLN A 195 -3.13 -10.90 -15.97
C GLN A 195 -2.95 -9.62 -15.15
N LEU A 196 -4.07 -9.09 -14.65
CA LEU A 196 -4.07 -7.94 -13.74
C LEU A 196 -4.04 -8.43 -12.29
N TYR A 197 -3.09 -7.90 -11.53
CA TYR A 197 -2.90 -8.20 -10.11
C TYR A 197 -3.13 -6.95 -9.28
N PRO A 198 -4.10 -6.95 -8.35
CA PRO A 198 -4.33 -5.84 -7.42
C PRO A 198 -3.26 -5.87 -6.32
N ILE A 199 -2.38 -4.88 -6.31
CA ILE A 199 -1.20 -4.88 -5.43
C ILE A 199 -1.36 -4.05 -4.16
N ASP A 200 -2.30 -3.09 -4.11
CA ASP A 200 -2.49 -2.22 -2.93
C ASP A 200 -3.91 -1.67 -2.75
N LEU A 201 -4.94 -2.42 -3.13
CA LEU A 201 -6.33 -1.97 -2.93
C LEU A 201 -6.68 -1.93 -1.43
N ILE A 202 -7.57 -1.01 -1.07
CA ILE A 202 -8.16 -0.96 0.27
C ILE A 202 -9.39 -1.87 0.26
N VAL A 203 -9.18 -3.12 0.67
CA VAL A 203 -10.23 -4.14 0.77
C VAL A 203 -10.74 -4.18 2.20
N TRP A 204 -12.02 -3.87 2.39
CA TRP A 204 -12.60 -3.74 3.72
C TRP A 204 -14.08 -4.08 3.74
N THR A 205 -14.61 -4.43 4.91
CA THR A 205 -16.06 -4.53 5.08
C THR A 205 -16.66 -3.13 5.03
N ILE A 206 -17.64 -2.90 4.17
CA ILE A 206 -18.32 -1.60 4.07
C ILE A 206 -18.98 -1.30 5.42
N PRO A 207 -18.68 -0.16 6.05
CA PRO A 207 -19.26 0.18 7.35
C PRO A 207 -20.77 0.42 7.19
N GLU A 208 -21.56 -0.22 8.06
CA GLU A 208 -23.03 -0.07 8.11
C GLU A 208 -23.45 1.33 8.50
#